data_AF-A0A6N0BS54-F1
#
_entry.id   AF-A0A6N0BS54-F1
#
_cell.length_a   1.000
_cell.length_b   1.000
_cell.length_c   1.000
_cell.angle_alpha   90.00
_cell.angle_beta   90.00
_cell.angle_gamma   90.00
#
_symmetry.space_group_name_H-M   'P 1'
#
loop_
_entity.id
_entity.type
_entity.pdbx_description
1 polymer ?
#
loop_
_entity_poly.entity_id
_entity_poly.type
_entity_poly.pdbx_seq_one_letter_code
_entity_poly.pdbx_strand_id
1 'polypeptide(L)'
;MTCDPHWTAYSSALLTPIVAVFGAFIAFRQWRLGQNKLKLELFDRRFSVYAASRDLLAGIMTSGRAKDEETFKFLAATREAKWLLDAEIEDYLHKALYHQALRLACLQAELEGVGVGDERTKNVREQSEIKKWFMSQYDVLDAYFSKYMQLAH
;
A
#
# COMPACT_ATOMS: atom_id res chain seq x y z
N MET A 1 29.62 22.66 66.88
CA MET A 1 29.48 23.51 65.68
C MET A 1 28.73 22.69 64.65
N THR A 2 27.42 22.90 64.53
CA THR A 2 26.63 22.34 63.43
C THR A 2 26.87 23.21 62.21
N CYS A 3 27.65 22.72 61.25
CA CYS A 3 27.76 23.37 59.95
C CYS A 3 26.41 23.25 59.25
N ASP A 4 25.75 24.38 58.99
CA ASP A 4 24.56 24.39 58.15
C ASP A 4 24.92 23.80 56.78
N PRO A 5 24.06 22.94 56.20
CA PRO A 5 24.33 22.37 54.90
C PRO A 5 24.51 23.50 53.88
N HIS A 6 25.70 23.57 53.27
CA HIS A 6 25.99 24.55 52.22
C HIS A 6 24.97 24.35 51.08
N TRP A 7 24.47 25.44 50.50
CA TRP A 7 23.39 25.41 49.49
C TRP A 7 23.66 24.44 48.34
N THR A 8 24.92 24.19 48.02
CA THR A 8 25.37 23.20 47.02
C THR A 8 24.98 21.76 47.34
N ALA A 9 24.81 21.40 48.61
CA ALA A 9 24.36 20.07 49.04
C ALA A 9 22.89 19.85 48.62
N TYR A 10 22.04 20.86 48.80
CA TYR A 10 20.65 20.83 48.33
C TYR A 10 20.56 20.79 46.80
N SER A 11 21.37 21.60 46.09
CA SER A 11 21.43 21.60 44.62
C SER A 11 21.85 20.24 44.04
N SER A 12 22.82 19.58 44.68
CA SER A 12 23.31 18.27 44.23
C SER A 12 22.31 17.15 44.51
N ALA A 13 21.59 17.21 45.63
CA ALA A 13 20.55 16.25 45.98
C ALA A 13 19.32 16.34 45.04
N LEU A 14 18.99 17.54 44.55
CA LEU A 14 17.87 17.76 43.62
C LEU A 14 18.19 17.35 42.16
N LEU A 15 19.47 17.26 41.78
CA LEU A 15 19.85 16.96 40.40
C LEU A 15 19.42 15.54 39.96
N THR A 16 19.61 14.55 40.82
CA THR A 16 19.24 13.15 40.55
C THR A 16 17.74 12.96 40.29
N PRO A 17 16.81 13.43 41.15
CA PRO A 17 15.38 13.31 40.88
C PRO A 17 14.95 14.15 39.67
N ILE A 18 15.56 15.31 39.43
CA ILE A 18 15.29 16.12 38.23
C ILE A 18 15.65 15.33 36.96
N VAL A 19 16.86 14.77 36.90
CA VAL A 19 17.30 13.95 35.77
C VAL A 19 16.41 12.71 35.61
N ALA A 20 16.01 12.07 36.70
CA ALA A 20 15.10 10.93 36.66
C ALA A 20 13.71 11.31 36.09
N VAL A 21 13.14 12.45 36.50
CA VAL A 21 11.86 12.96 35.97
C VAL A 21 11.99 13.29 34.48
N PHE A 22 13.07 13.95 34.07
CA PHE A 22 13.34 14.22 32.65
C PHE A 22 13.50 12.93 31.85
N GLY A 23 14.22 11.94 32.38
CA GLY A 23 14.38 10.63 31.76
C GLY A 23 13.04 9.91 31.56
N ALA A 24 12.20 9.88 32.60
CA ALA A 24 10.85 9.31 32.52
C ALA A 24 9.97 10.03 31.49
N PHE A 25 10.05 11.37 31.45
CA PHE A 25 9.33 12.18 30.47
C PHE A 25 9.76 11.91 29.03
N ILE A 26 11.08 11.80 28.78
CA ILE A 26 11.62 11.47 27.45
C ILE A 26 11.19 10.06 27.05
N ALA A 27 11.31 9.08 27.94
CA ALA A 27 10.90 7.70 27.68
C ALA A 27 9.40 7.60 27.34
N PHE A 28 8.55 8.33 28.07
CA PHE A 28 7.12 8.40 27.76
C PHE A 28 6.85 9.00 26.36
N ARG A 29 7.57 10.07 26.00
CA ARG A 29 7.47 10.66 24.65
C ARG A 29 7.96 9.71 23.55
N GLN A 30 9.07 9.00 23.78
CA GLN A 30 9.58 8.00 22.85
C GLN A 30 8.60 6.85 22.66
N TRP A 31 7.97 6.37 23.73
CA TRP A 31 6.94 5.34 23.64
C TRP A 31 5.74 5.80 22.79
N ARG A 32 5.23 7.01 23.05
CA ARG A 32 4.12 7.58 22.26
C ARG A 32 4.49 7.77 20.78
N LEU A 33 5.72 8.21 20.51
CA LEU A 33 6.23 8.34 19.15
C LEU A 33 6.33 6.97 18.45
N GLY A 34 6.82 5.95 19.15
CA GLY A 34 6.91 4.58 18.65
C GLY A 34 5.55 4.03 18.23
N GLN A 35 4.50 4.25 19.05
CA GLN A 35 3.13 3.85 18.70
C GLN A 35 2.62 4.54 17.43
N ASN A 36 2.89 5.84 17.27
CA ASN A 36 2.51 6.58 16.06
C ASN A 36 3.29 6.09 14.84
N LYS A 37 4.57 5.77 15.01
CA LYS A 37 5.41 5.25 13.93
C LYS A 37 4.91 3.91 13.42
N LEU A 38 4.51 2.99 14.30
CA LEU A 38 3.93 1.70 13.92
C LEU A 38 2.65 1.88 13.08
N LYS A 39 1.79 2.85 13.44
CA LYS A 39 0.58 3.17 12.67
C LYS A 39 0.92 3.69 11.28
N LEU A 40 1.91 4.58 11.18
CA LEU A 40 2.37 5.13 9.90
C LEU A 40 2.98 4.04 9.02
N GLU A 41 3.86 3.20 9.57
CA GLU A 41 4.47 2.09 8.83
C GLU A 41 3.43 1.10 8.30
N LEU A 42 2.37 0.82 9.08
CA LEU A 42 1.26 -0.02 8.62
C LEU A 42 0.46 0.67 7.50
N PHE A 43 0.19 1.97 7.63
CA PHE A 43 -0.48 2.76 6.59
C PHE A 43 0.33 2.75 5.29
N ASP A 44 1.63 3.03 5.35
CA ASP A 44 2.51 3.07 4.18
C ASP A 44 2.55 1.73 3.45
N ARG A 45 2.58 0.61 4.20
CA ARG A 45 2.51 -0.75 3.62
C ARG A 45 1.16 -1.04 2.96
N ARG A 46 0.05 -0.54 3.50
CA ARG A 46 -1.27 -0.69 2.85
C ARG A 46 -1.36 0.19 1.61
N PHE A 47 -0.81 1.40 1.69
CA PHE A 47 -0.76 2.34 0.58
C PHE A 47 0.09 1.82 -0.58
N SER A 48 1.20 1.11 -0.32
CA SER A 48 2.02 0.53 -1.39
C SER A 48 1.26 -0.50 -2.23
N VAL A 49 0.39 -1.33 -1.61
CA VAL A 49 -0.48 -2.27 -2.32
C VAL A 49 -1.49 -1.53 -3.21
N TYR A 50 -2.10 -0.48 -2.67
CA TYR A 50 -3.01 0.38 -3.43
C TYR A 50 -2.30 1.06 -4.61
N ALA A 51 -1.13 1.64 -4.37
CA ALA A 51 -0.33 2.31 -5.39
C ALA A 51 0.06 1.34 -6.51
N ALA A 52 0.54 0.14 -6.19
CA ALA A 52 0.84 -0.88 -7.18
C ALA A 52 -0.39 -1.27 -8.03
N SER A 53 -1.57 -1.30 -7.40
CA SER A 53 -2.83 -1.57 -8.09
C SER A 53 -3.22 -0.44 -9.04
N ARG A 54 -3.08 0.81 -8.60
CA ARG A 54 -3.30 2.01 -9.44
C ARG A 54 -2.31 2.08 -10.60
N ASP A 55 -1.06 1.70 -10.37
CA ASP A 55 -0.01 1.71 -11.40
C ASP A 55 -0.32 0.70 -12.51
N LEU A 56 -0.80 -0.50 -12.17
CA LEU A 56 -1.26 -1.47 -13.17
C LEU A 56 -2.41 -0.90 -14.01
N LEU A 57 -3.43 -0.33 -13.36
CA LEU A 57 -4.56 0.29 -14.06
C LEU A 57 -4.08 1.41 -15.00
N ALA A 58 -3.21 2.30 -14.50
CA ALA A 58 -2.67 3.42 -15.27
C ALA A 58 -1.82 2.96 -16.45
N GLY A 59 -1.00 1.92 -16.28
CA GLY A 59 -0.20 1.32 -17.34
C GLY A 59 -1.06 0.76 -18.48
N ILE A 60 -2.13 0.04 -18.13
CA ILE A 60 -3.10 -0.51 -19.10
C ILE A 60 -3.86 0.61 -19.81
N MET A 61 -4.35 1.63 -19.09
CA MET A 61 -5.11 2.72 -19.68
C MET A 61 -4.25 3.61 -20.60
N THR A 62 -2.98 3.78 -20.26
CA THR A 62 -2.05 4.63 -21.03
C THR A 62 -1.56 3.93 -22.28
N SER A 63 -1.15 2.66 -22.17
CA SER A 63 -0.56 1.91 -23.28
C SER A 63 -1.60 1.12 -24.09
N GLY A 64 -2.79 0.91 -23.54
CA GLY A 64 -3.78 -0.03 -24.06
C GLY A 64 -3.31 -1.49 -23.98
N ARG A 65 -2.23 -1.80 -23.26
CA ARG A 65 -1.61 -3.12 -23.18
C ARG A 65 -1.38 -3.56 -21.75
N ALA A 66 -1.57 -4.84 -21.50
CA ALA A 66 -1.12 -5.46 -20.26
C ALA A 66 0.30 -5.95 -20.51
N LYS A 67 1.30 -5.18 -20.06
CA LYS A 67 2.69 -5.58 -20.20
C LYS A 67 3.03 -6.62 -19.14
N ASP A 68 3.73 -7.68 -19.53
CA ASP A 68 4.14 -8.74 -18.60
C ASP A 68 4.89 -8.18 -17.40
N GLU A 69 5.84 -7.28 -17.62
CA GLU A 69 6.64 -6.66 -16.55
C GLU A 69 5.77 -5.91 -15.52
N GLU A 70 4.79 -5.13 -15.97
CA GLU A 70 3.86 -4.38 -15.10
C GLU A 70 2.95 -5.36 -14.33
N THR A 71 2.50 -6.42 -15.00
CA THR A 71 1.62 -7.46 -14.42
C THR A 71 2.37 -8.28 -13.35
N PHE A 72 3.63 -8.64 -13.58
CA PHE A 72 4.47 -9.32 -12.59
C PHE A 72 4.84 -8.42 -11.41
N LYS A 73 5.16 -7.14 -11.66
CA LYS A 73 5.41 -6.16 -10.59
C LYS A 73 4.19 -6.01 -9.69
N PHE A 74 2.99 -5.92 -10.27
CA PHE A 74 1.73 -5.90 -9.52
C PHE A 74 1.59 -7.16 -8.65
N LEU A 75 1.78 -8.36 -9.22
CA LEU A 75 1.63 -9.61 -8.48
C LEU A 75 2.61 -9.70 -7.30
N ALA A 76 3.86 -9.27 -7.51
CA ALA A 76 4.87 -9.26 -6.46
C ALA A 76 4.52 -8.27 -5.34
N ALA A 77 4.11 -7.04 -5.70
CA ALA A 77 3.79 -5.99 -4.75
C ALA A 77 2.50 -6.25 -3.95
N THR A 78 1.55 -6.99 -4.52
CA THR A 78 0.26 -7.30 -3.88
C THR A 78 0.26 -8.60 -3.10
N ARG A 79 1.34 -9.39 -3.14
CA ARG A 79 1.44 -10.68 -2.45
C ARG A 79 1.27 -10.58 -0.94
N GLU A 80 1.58 -9.43 -0.35
CA GLU A 80 1.42 -9.19 1.08
C GLU A 80 0.01 -8.73 1.49
N ALA A 81 -0.88 -8.48 0.53
CA ALA A 81 -2.21 -7.92 0.76
C ALA A 81 -3.02 -8.71 1.80
N LYS A 82 -3.00 -10.04 1.76
CA LYS A 82 -3.75 -10.88 2.71
C LYS A 82 -3.37 -10.69 4.19
N TRP A 83 -2.15 -10.21 4.48
CA TRP A 83 -1.71 -9.95 5.86
C TRP A 83 -1.87 -8.49 6.27
N LEU A 84 -1.79 -7.57 5.30
CA LEU A 84 -1.89 -6.12 5.55
C LEU A 84 -3.33 -5.61 5.54
N LEU A 85 -4.20 -6.28 4.77
CA LEU A 85 -5.58 -5.93 4.47
C LEU A 85 -6.49 -7.10 4.87
N ASP A 86 -7.50 -7.42 4.07
CA ASP A 86 -8.40 -8.55 4.26
C ASP A 86 -8.36 -9.51 3.06
N ALA A 87 -8.99 -10.67 3.24
CA ALA A 87 -9.10 -11.69 2.20
C ALA A 87 -9.96 -11.25 1.02
N GLU A 88 -10.90 -10.31 1.22
CA GLU A 88 -11.77 -9.80 0.16
C GLU A 88 -10.97 -8.98 -0.86
N ILE A 89 -10.09 -8.09 -0.38
CA ILE A 89 -9.19 -7.32 -1.23
C ILE A 89 -8.17 -8.23 -1.89
N GLU A 90 -7.58 -9.19 -1.17
CA GLU A 90 -6.63 -10.12 -1.80
C GLU A 90 -7.30 -10.93 -2.92
N ASP A 91 -8.50 -11.44 -2.70
CA ASP A 91 -9.29 -12.11 -3.73
C ASP A 91 -9.60 -11.19 -4.90
N TYR A 92 -9.96 -9.94 -4.66
CA TYR A 92 -10.20 -8.96 -5.71
C TYR A 92 -8.93 -8.67 -6.54
N LEU A 93 -7.80 -8.40 -5.88
CA LEU A 93 -6.52 -8.11 -6.54
C LEU A 93 -6.04 -9.30 -7.39
N HIS A 94 -6.13 -10.52 -6.84
CA HIS A 94 -5.59 -11.71 -7.49
C HIS A 94 -6.57 -12.33 -8.50
N LYS A 95 -7.83 -12.56 -8.10
CA LYS A 95 -8.80 -13.30 -8.94
C LYS A 95 -9.52 -12.41 -9.95
N ALA A 96 -9.67 -11.11 -9.67
CA ALA A 96 -10.33 -10.19 -10.60
C ALA A 96 -9.30 -9.39 -11.41
N LEU A 97 -8.47 -8.56 -10.77
CA LEU A 97 -7.55 -7.66 -11.46
C LEU A 97 -6.43 -8.39 -12.21
N TYR A 98 -5.66 -9.23 -11.51
CA TYR A 98 -4.53 -9.93 -12.13
C TYR A 98 -4.97 -10.88 -13.26
N HIS A 99 -6.02 -11.67 -13.04
CA HIS A 99 -6.54 -12.58 -14.08
C HIS A 99 -7.02 -11.83 -15.33
N GLN A 100 -7.68 -10.68 -15.18
CA GLN A 100 -8.09 -9.89 -16.35
C GLN A 100 -6.88 -9.27 -17.08
N ALA A 101 -5.83 -8.89 -16.35
CA ALA A 101 -4.61 -8.36 -16.94
C ALA A 101 -3.89 -9.45 -17.74
N LEU A 102 -3.79 -10.65 -17.16
CA LEU A 102 -3.24 -11.82 -17.83
C LEU A 102 -4.05 -12.19 -19.07
N ARG A 103 -5.39 -12.18 -18.98
CA ARG A 103 -6.26 -12.43 -20.13
C ARG A 103 -6.04 -11.40 -21.23
N LEU A 104 -5.91 -10.12 -20.89
CA LEU A 104 -5.60 -9.07 -21.86
C LEU A 104 -4.24 -9.32 -22.54
N ALA A 105 -3.22 -9.73 -21.78
CA ALA A 105 -1.90 -10.06 -22.31
C ALA A 105 -1.96 -11.27 -23.27
N CYS A 106 -2.68 -12.34 -22.90
CA CYS A 106 -2.89 -13.50 -23.77
C CYS A 106 -3.58 -13.11 -25.08
N LEU A 107 -4.68 -12.35 -25.02
CA LEU A 107 -5.37 -11.87 -26.23
C LEU A 107 -4.47 -11.00 -27.11
N GLN A 108 -3.56 -10.24 -26.50
CA GLN A 108 -2.59 -9.42 -27.23
C GLN A 108 -1.56 -10.27 -27.97
N ALA A 109 -1.02 -11.29 -27.32
CA ALA A 109 -0.12 -12.25 -27.93
C ALA A 109 -0.82 -13.06 -29.05
N GLU A 110 -2.06 -13.49 -28.84
CA GLU A 110 -2.87 -14.19 -29.85
C GLU A 110 -3.15 -13.32 -31.08
N LEU A 111 -3.17 -11.99 -30.94
CA LEU A 111 -3.39 -11.07 -32.05
C LEU A 111 -2.13 -10.93 -32.94
N GLU A 112 -0.95 -11.28 -32.43
CA GLU A 112 0.30 -11.21 -33.17
C GLU A 112 0.31 -12.26 -34.30
N GLY A 113 0.50 -11.81 -35.53
CA GLY A 113 0.51 -12.69 -36.71
C GLY A 113 -0.87 -13.07 -37.26
N VAL A 114 -1.97 -12.70 -36.59
CA VAL A 114 -3.33 -12.93 -37.12
C VAL A 114 -3.69 -11.89 -38.19
N GLY A 115 -3.99 -12.39 -39.38
CA GLY A 115 -4.42 -11.60 -40.54
C GLY A 115 -5.77 -10.91 -40.36
N VAL A 116 -6.19 -10.14 -41.36
CA VAL A 116 -7.50 -9.48 -41.34
C VAL A 116 -8.60 -10.54 -41.49
N GLY A 117 -9.55 -10.58 -40.56
CA GLY A 117 -10.66 -11.52 -40.57
C GLY A 117 -11.53 -11.45 -39.32
N ASP A 118 -12.50 -12.36 -39.22
CA ASP A 118 -13.46 -12.43 -38.11
C ASP A 118 -12.79 -12.71 -36.77
N GLU A 119 -11.76 -13.57 -36.76
CA GLU A 119 -10.99 -13.92 -35.57
C GLU A 119 -10.30 -12.70 -34.95
N ARG A 120 -9.63 -11.89 -35.79
CA ARG A 120 -9.04 -10.61 -35.39
C ARG A 120 -10.08 -9.67 -34.80
N THR A 121 -11.24 -9.56 -35.44
CA THR A 121 -12.33 -8.68 -34.99
C THR A 121 -12.89 -9.14 -33.65
N LYS A 122 -13.06 -10.45 -33.43
CA LYS A 122 -13.51 -11.02 -32.15
C LYS A 122 -12.51 -10.73 -31.04
N ASN A 123 -11.23 -11.00 -31.25
CA ASN A 123 -10.18 -10.74 -30.26
C ASN A 123 -10.12 -9.25 -29.89
N VAL A 124 -10.10 -8.34 -30.86
CA VAL A 124 -10.09 -6.89 -30.60
C VAL A 124 -11.33 -6.44 -29.81
N ARG A 125 -12.51 -7.01 -30.08
CA ARG A 125 -13.72 -6.74 -29.28
C ARG A 125 -13.57 -7.22 -27.85
N GLU A 126 -13.06 -8.42 -27.62
CA GLU A 126 -12.80 -8.92 -26.26
C GLU A 126 -11.80 -8.04 -25.50
N GLN A 127 -10.70 -7.63 -26.15
CA GLN A 127 -9.75 -6.68 -25.55
C GLN A 127 -10.43 -5.36 -25.17
N SER A 128 -11.34 -4.86 -26.01
CA SER A 128 -12.10 -3.63 -25.75
C SER A 128 -12.97 -3.75 -24.50
N GLU A 129 -13.70 -4.85 -24.35
CA GLU A 129 -14.53 -5.09 -23.16
C GLU A 129 -13.69 -5.22 -21.89
N ILE A 130 -12.54 -5.88 -21.95
CA ILE A 130 -11.62 -5.96 -20.80
C ILE A 130 -11.08 -4.58 -20.43
N LYS A 131 -10.71 -3.73 -21.41
CA LYS A 131 -10.23 -2.37 -21.16
C LYS A 131 -11.32 -1.48 -20.54
N LYS A 132 -12.57 -1.58 -21.01
CA LYS A 132 -13.71 -0.89 -20.39
C LYS A 132 -13.92 -1.36 -18.96
N TRP A 133 -13.80 -2.66 -18.71
CA TRP A 133 -13.87 -3.20 -17.36
C TRP A 133 -12.76 -2.62 -16.46
N PHE A 134 -11.50 -2.60 -16.92
CA PHE A 134 -10.39 -1.96 -16.19
C PHE A 134 -10.63 -0.49 -15.89
N MET A 135 -11.22 0.26 -16.83
CA MET A 135 -11.58 1.66 -16.62
C MET A 135 -12.58 1.83 -15.47
N SER A 136 -13.54 0.91 -15.31
CA SER A 136 -14.48 0.94 -14.19
C SER A 136 -13.86 0.53 -12.85
N GLN A 137 -12.67 -0.09 -12.85
CA GLN A 137 -12.04 -0.58 -11.62
C GLN A 137 -11.41 0.52 -10.77
N TYR A 138 -11.23 1.74 -11.29
CA TYR A 138 -10.67 2.85 -10.51
C TYR A 138 -11.52 3.16 -9.27
N ASP A 139 -12.83 3.37 -9.45
CA ASP A 139 -13.74 3.68 -8.33
C ASP A 139 -13.93 2.48 -7.40
N VAL A 140 -13.93 1.26 -7.97
CA VAL A 140 -14.06 0.01 -7.20
C VAL A 140 -12.84 -0.18 -6.30
N LEU A 141 -11.64 0.03 -6.83
CA LEU A 141 -10.39 -0.05 -6.08
C LEU A 141 -10.38 0.97 -4.94
N ASP A 142 -10.74 2.23 -5.21
CA ASP A 142 -10.82 3.28 -4.21
C ASP A 142 -11.82 2.92 -3.09
N ALA A 143 -12.96 2.32 -3.44
CA ALA A 143 -13.95 1.85 -2.47
C ALA A 143 -13.41 0.73 -1.55
N TYR A 144 -12.74 -0.29 -2.10
CA TYR A 144 -12.12 -1.36 -1.32
C TYR A 144 -11.09 -0.83 -0.31
N PHE A 145 -10.25 0.11 -0.75
CA PHE A 145 -9.16 0.63 0.07
C PHE A 145 -9.58 1.77 1.01
N SER A 146 -10.74 2.40 0.80
CA SER A 146 -11.22 3.55 1.58
C SER A 146 -11.16 3.33 3.10
N LYS A 147 -11.59 2.16 3.58
CA LYS A 147 -11.58 1.78 5.01
C LYS A 147 -10.17 1.64 5.60
N TYR A 148 -9.16 1.43 4.76
CA TYR A 148 -7.77 1.26 5.15
C TYR A 148 -6.92 2.52 5.01
N MET A 149 -7.43 3.53 4.29
CA MET A 149 -6.73 4.81 4.05
C MET A 149 -7.08 5.92 5.05
N GLN A 150 -7.90 5.62 6.06
CA GLN A 150 -8.19 6.56 7.13
C GLN A 150 -7.15 6.43 8.25
N LEU A 151 -6.43 7.51 8.53
CA LEU A 151 -5.47 7.59 9.65
C LEU A 151 -6.16 7.71 11.02
N ALA A 152 -7.48 7.90 11.04
CA ALA A 152 -8.27 8.06 12.25
C ALA A 152 -8.80 6.71 12.75
N HIS A 153 -8.56 6.40 14.02
CA HIS A 153 -9.42 5.55 14.84
C HIS A 153 -10.25 6.47 15.73
#